data_AF-A0A3D3RK27-F1
#
_entry.id   AF-A0A3D3RK27-F1
#
_cell.length_a   1.000
_cell.length_b   1.000
_cell.length_c   1.000
_cell.angle_alpha   90.00
_cell.angle_beta   90.00
_cell.angle_gamma   90.00
#
_symmetry.space_group_name_H-M   'P 1'
#
loop_
_entity.id
_entity.type
_entity.pdbx_description
1 polymer ?
#
loop_
_entity_poly.entity_id
_entity_poly.type
_entity_poly.pdbx_seq_one_letter_code
_entity_poly.pdbx_strand_id
1 'polypeptide(L)'
;MNQPLSFQNGTKDGLPIALGYFPVAMTFGMLGTKYGFPAWCPILISMSSLTGTGQFMGIDLIAQGANFLELAFTILLINIRYFLMSLSLLQKLPSNFSMKKKLLIAFGVTDENYAVAMQQQKPLTFPY
;
A
#
# COMPACT_ATOMS: atom_id res chain seq x y z
N MET A 1 18.09 -27.94 3.03
CA MET A 1 18.86 -26.80 3.57
C MET A 1 18.04 -25.53 3.40
N ASN A 2 17.36 -25.09 4.45
CA ASN A 2 16.43 -23.95 4.39
C ASN A 2 17.19 -22.62 4.43
N GLN A 3 17.62 -22.14 3.26
CA GLN A 3 18.18 -20.80 3.15
C GLN A 3 17.11 -19.74 3.49
N PRO A 4 17.47 -18.70 4.26
CA PRO A 4 16.57 -17.59 4.58
C PRO A 4 16.16 -16.84 3.30
N LEU A 5 15.01 -16.18 3.34
CA LEU A 5 14.58 -15.35 2.22
C LEU A 5 15.61 -14.23 1.97
N SER A 6 16.00 -14.07 0.71
CA SER A 6 16.96 -13.06 0.27
C SER A 6 16.26 -11.98 -0.55
N PHE A 7 16.94 -10.85 -0.76
CA PHE A 7 16.47 -9.75 -1.61
C PHE A 7 16.11 -10.20 -3.05
N GLN A 8 16.78 -11.22 -3.57
CA GLN A 8 16.43 -11.78 -4.89
C GLN A 8 15.06 -12.44 -4.91
N ASN A 9 14.60 -12.99 -3.79
CA ASN A 9 13.25 -13.55 -3.68
C ASN A 9 12.23 -12.41 -3.57
N GLY A 10 12.50 -11.40 -2.73
CA GLY A 10 11.63 -10.24 -2.58
C GLY A 10 11.43 -9.47 -3.90
N THR A 11 12.49 -9.28 -4.68
CA THR A 11 12.41 -8.66 -6.01
C THR A 11 11.62 -9.49 -7.02
N LYS A 12 11.78 -10.82 -7.02
CA LYS A 12 11.00 -11.71 -7.90
C LYS A 12 9.53 -11.69 -7.54
N ASP A 13 9.21 -11.70 -6.25
CA ASP A 13 7.82 -11.72 -5.77
C ASP A 13 7.15 -10.34 -5.91
N GLY A 14 7.92 -9.25 -5.80
CA GLY A 14 7.45 -7.87 -5.92
C GLY A 14 7.30 -7.35 -7.35
N LEU A 15 8.01 -7.93 -8.33
CA LEU A 15 7.96 -7.46 -9.71
C LEU A 15 6.54 -7.58 -10.33
N PRO A 16 5.81 -8.70 -10.18
CA PRO A 16 4.42 -8.80 -10.64
C PRO A 16 3.50 -7.76 -9.98
N ILE A 17 3.71 -7.45 -8.70
CA ILE A 17 2.95 -6.44 -7.96
C ILE A 17 3.18 -5.06 -8.57
N ALA A 18 4.44 -4.69 -8.82
CA ALA A 18 4.79 -3.41 -9.42
C ALA A 18 4.18 -3.24 -10.81
N LEU A 19 4.19 -4.30 -11.63
CA LEU A 19 3.52 -4.31 -12.93
C LEU A 19 2.00 -4.15 -12.81
N GLY A 20 1.40 -4.73 -11.77
CA GLY A 20 -0.02 -4.60 -11.45
C GLY A 20 -0.46 -3.17 -11.11
N TYR A 21 0.42 -2.35 -10.52
CA TYR A 21 0.08 -0.96 -10.19
C TYR A 21 -0.06 -0.03 -11.40
N PHE A 22 0.60 -0.35 -12.52
CA PHE A 22 0.58 0.49 -13.72
C PHE A 22 -0.85 0.72 -14.30
N PRO A 23 -1.64 -0.32 -14.61
CA PRO A 23 -3.01 -0.13 -15.10
C PRO A 23 -3.93 0.53 -14.05
N VAL A 24 -3.70 0.29 -12.76
CA VAL A 24 -4.46 0.92 -11.67
C VAL A 24 -4.21 2.43 -11.64
N ALA A 25 -2.94 2.85 -11.73
CA ALA A 25 -2.56 4.26 -11.78
C ALA A 25 -3.13 4.97 -13.02
N MET A 26 -3.12 4.32 -14.19
CA MET A 26 -3.76 4.84 -15.40
C MET A 26 -5.27 5.04 -15.21
N THR A 27 -5.95 4.03 -14.64
CA THR A 27 -7.39 4.09 -14.38
C THR A 27 -7.73 5.24 -13.43
N PHE A 28 -6.93 5.43 -12.37
CA PHE A 28 -7.10 6.54 -11.44
C PHE A 28 -6.90 7.90 -12.10
N GLY A 29 -5.84 8.05 -12.91
CA GLY A 29 -5.58 9.27 -13.67
C GLY A 29 -6.73 9.62 -14.62
N MET A 30 -7.23 8.63 -15.36
CA MET A 30 -8.40 8.79 -16.23
C MET A 30 -9.64 9.21 -15.45
N LEU A 31 -9.91 8.57 -14.30
CA LEU A 31 -11.04 8.92 -13.45
C LEU A 31 -10.95 10.37 -12.94
N GLY A 32 -9.77 10.81 -12.51
CA GLY A 32 -9.57 12.19 -12.07
C GLY A 32 -9.84 13.20 -13.18
N THR A 33 -9.34 12.94 -14.40
CA THR A 33 -9.64 13.80 -15.55
C THR A 33 -11.13 13.79 -15.93
N LYS A 34 -11.82 12.65 -15.77
CA LYS A 34 -13.27 12.53 -16.01
C LYS A 34 -14.09 13.39 -15.03
N TYR A 35 -13.64 13.52 -13.78
CA TYR A 35 -14.26 14.42 -12.80
C TYR A 35 -13.87 15.89 -12.98
N GLY A 36 -13.09 16.22 -14.01
CA GLY A 36 -12.68 17.60 -14.32
C GLY A 36 -11.45 18.09 -13.56
N PHE A 37 -10.74 17.21 -12.84
CA PHE A 37 -9.47 17.58 -12.23
C PHE A 37 -8.38 17.74 -13.29
N PRO A 38 -7.47 18.70 -13.14
CA PRO A 38 -6.31 18.80 -14.02
C PRO A 38 -5.42 17.57 -13.84
N ALA A 39 -4.83 17.06 -14.91
CA ALA A 39 -4.10 15.79 -14.92
C ALA A 39 -2.98 15.69 -13.87
N TRP A 40 -2.36 16.81 -13.49
CA TRP A 40 -1.32 16.83 -12.45
C TRP A 40 -1.85 16.45 -11.07
N CYS A 41 -3.13 16.71 -10.78
CA CYS A 41 -3.73 16.47 -9.46
C CYS A 41 -3.79 14.98 -9.10
N PRO A 42 -4.43 14.09 -9.89
CA PRO A 42 -4.41 12.66 -9.61
C PRO A 42 -2.99 12.06 -9.67
N ILE A 43 -2.08 12.62 -10.49
CA ILE A 43 -0.67 12.19 -10.49
C ILE A 43 -0.02 12.44 -9.12
N LEU A 44 -0.16 13.65 -8.57
CA LEU A 44 0.40 13.97 -7.24
C LEU A 44 -0.24 13.14 -6.12
N ILE A 45 -1.55 12.89 -6.19
CA ILE A 45 -2.25 12.03 -5.23
C ILE A 45 -1.69 10.59 -5.31
N SER A 46 -1.48 10.07 -6.52
CA SER A 46 -0.95 8.72 -6.71
C SER A 46 0.50 8.60 -6.23
N MET A 47 1.32 9.64 -6.41
CA MET A 47 2.71 9.67 -5.92
C MET A 47 2.83 9.79 -4.40
N SER A 48 1.86 10.42 -3.74
CA SER A 48 1.90 10.67 -2.29
C SER A 48 1.16 9.62 -1.47
N SER A 49 0.31 8.81 -2.10
CA SER A 49 -0.60 7.90 -1.43
C SER A 49 -0.37 6.45 -1.84
N LEU A 50 -0.15 5.58 -0.86
CA LEU A 50 0.10 4.14 -1.09
C LEU A 50 -1.20 3.31 -1.15
N THR A 51 -2.36 3.92 -0.90
CA THR A 51 -3.66 3.22 -0.85
C THR A 51 -4.41 3.32 -2.17
N GLY A 52 -4.51 2.22 -2.90
CA GLY A 52 -5.29 2.18 -4.15
C GLY A 52 -6.76 2.53 -3.92
N THR A 53 -7.45 1.74 -3.09
CA THR A 53 -8.88 1.95 -2.77
C THR A 53 -9.19 3.33 -2.19
N GLY A 54 -8.30 3.89 -1.38
CA GLY A 54 -8.52 5.21 -0.79
C GLY A 54 -8.32 6.34 -1.81
N GLN A 55 -7.47 6.17 -2.83
CA GLN A 55 -7.38 7.13 -3.94
C GLN A 55 -8.71 7.21 -4.70
N PHE A 56 -9.27 6.06 -5.10
CA PHE A 56 -10.55 6.01 -5.83
C PHE A 56 -11.71 6.57 -5.00
N MET A 57 -11.83 6.17 -3.73
CA MET A 57 -12.88 6.72 -2.87
C MET A 57 -12.69 8.22 -2.61
N GLY A 58 -11.44 8.65 -2.37
CA GLY A 58 -11.13 10.04 -2.07
C GLY A 58 -11.49 10.97 -3.22
N ILE A 59 -11.09 10.62 -4.45
CA ILE A 59 -11.40 11.46 -5.61
C ILE A 59 -12.91 11.50 -5.93
N ASP A 60 -13.62 10.39 -5.67
CA ASP A 60 -15.06 10.28 -5.84
C ASP A 60 -15.82 11.15 -4.83
N LEU A 61 -15.43 11.11 -3.55
CA LEU A 61 -15.99 11.97 -2.51
C LEU A 61 -15.74 13.46 -2.78
N ILE A 62 -14.53 13.83 -3.23
CA ILE A 62 -14.23 15.21 -3.59
C ILE A 62 -15.11 15.63 -4.79
N ALA A 63 -15.28 14.77 -5.79
CA ALA A 63 -16.14 15.06 -6.94
C ALA A 63 -17.63 15.22 -6.56
N GLN A 64 -18.08 14.52 -5.52
CA GLN A 64 -19.43 14.64 -4.97
C GLN A 64 -19.63 15.85 -4.04
N GLY A 65 -18.58 16.62 -3.77
CA GLY A 65 -18.64 17.79 -2.89
C GLY A 65 -18.71 17.41 -1.40
N ALA A 66 -18.20 16.23 -1.03
CA ALA A 66 -18.10 15.82 0.36
C ALA A 66 -17.27 16.84 1.17
N ASN A 67 -17.67 17.06 2.42
CA ASN A 67 -16.91 17.95 3.30
C ASN A 67 -15.61 17.28 3.78
N PHE A 68 -14.70 18.09 4.35
CA PHE A 68 -13.39 17.60 4.78
C PHE A 68 -13.46 16.54 5.88
N LEU A 69 -14.43 16.62 6.79
CA LEU A 69 -14.62 15.65 7.87
C LEU A 69 -15.04 14.29 7.33
N GLU A 70 -16.03 14.27 6.43
CA GLU A 70 -16.52 13.06 5.77
C GLU A 70 -15.41 12.37 4.96
N LEU A 71 -14.63 13.15 4.20
CA LEU A 71 -13.46 12.67 3.48
C LEU A 71 -12.45 12.04 4.46
N ALA A 72 -12.07 12.77 5.51
CA ALA A 72 -11.06 12.31 6.47
C ALA A 72 -11.49 11.03 7.19
N PHE A 73 -12.73 10.98 7.70
CA PHE A 73 -13.27 9.80 8.37
C PHE A 73 -13.39 8.60 7.43
N THR A 74 -13.90 8.80 6.21
CA THR A 74 -14.05 7.71 5.25
C THR A 74 -12.69 7.12 4.86
N ILE A 75 -11.71 7.97 4.54
CA ILE A 75 -10.35 7.52 4.20
C ILE A 75 -9.68 6.84 5.40
N LEU A 76 -9.87 7.35 6.63
CA LEU A 76 -9.35 6.73 7.84
C LEU A 76 -9.95 5.34 8.06
N LEU A 77 -11.27 5.20 7.93
CA LEU A 77 -11.97 3.92 8.10
C LEU A 77 -11.55 2.91 7.03
N ILE A 78 -11.41 3.35 5.78
CA ILE A 78 -10.93 2.52 4.67
C ILE A 78 -9.51 2.02 4.94
N ASN A 79 -8.64 2.88 5.48
CA ASN A 79 -7.21 2.59 5.66
C ASN A 79 -6.87 1.94 7.00
N ILE A 80 -7.82 1.79 7.94
CA ILE A 80 -7.56 1.12 9.23
C ILE A 80 -7.01 -0.30 9.05
N ARG A 81 -7.30 -0.94 7.91
CA ARG A 81 -6.73 -2.25 7.55
C ARG A 81 -5.21 -2.24 7.54
N TYR A 82 -4.56 -1.17 7.08
CA TYR A 82 -3.09 -1.09 7.02
C TYR A 82 -2.49 -1.12 8.44
N PHE A 83 -3.18 -0.55 9.41
CA PHE A 83 -2.78 -0.65 10.81
C PHE A 83 -2.87 -2.10 11.31
N LEU A 84 -3.99 -2.79 11.07
CA LEU A 84 -4.18 -4.18 11.46
C LEU A 84 -3.20 -5.13 10.75
N MET A 85 -2.98 -4.94 9.45
CA MET A 85 -2.02 -5.69 8.64
C MET A 85 -0.59 -5.47 9.13
N SER A 86 -0.22 -4.23 9.45
CA SER A 86 1.10 -3.92 10.03
C SER A 86 1.30 -4.62 11.36
N LEU A 87 0.30 -4.60 12.25
CA LEU A 87 0.35 -5.32 13.53
C LEU A 87 0.50 -6.83 13.35
N SER A 88 -0.27 -7.43 12.44
CA SER A 88 -0.19 -8.87 12.14
C SER A 88 1.17 -9.24 11.56
N LEU A 89 1.70 -8.45 10.61
CA LEU A 89 3.00 -8.68 10.00
C LEU A 89 4.14 -8.58 11.02
N LEU A 90 4.06 -7.63 11.96
CA LEU A 90 5.05 -7.46 13.03
C LEU A 90 5.17 -8.70 13.94
N GLN A 91 4.10 -9.49 14.10
CA GLN A 91 4.12 -10.73 14.87
C GLN A 91 4.89 -11.85 14.15
N LYS A 92 4.97 -11.80 12.82
CA LYS A 92 5.74 -12.76 12.01
C LYS A 92 7.21 -12.37 11.86
N LEU A 93 7.56 -11.11 12.13
CA LEU A 93 8.94 -10.63 12.06
C LEU A 93 9.76 -11.17 13.24
N PRO A 94 11.04 -11.54 13.00
CA PRO A 94 11.94 -11.95 14.07
C PRO A 94 12.09 -10.87 15.17
N SER A 95 12.22 -11.31 16.42
CA SER A 95 12.32 -10.44 17.60
C SER A 95 13.52 -9.49 17.58
N ASN A 96 14.54 -9.79 16.78
CA ASN A 96 15.80 -9.04 16.69
C ASN A 96 15.73 -7.76 15.83
N PHE A 97 14.56 -7.42 15.26
CA PHE A 97 14.41 -6.19 14.48
C PHE A 97 14.32 -4.97 15.40
N SER A 98 15.14 -3.95 15.12
CA SER A 98 15.01 -2.67 15.82
C SER A 98 13.67 -1.99 15.52
N MET A 99 13.19 -1.16 16.45
CA MET A 99 11.93 -0.43 16.27
C MET A 99 11.91 0.40 14.98
N LYS A 100 13.04 0.98 14.58
CA LYS A 100 13.16 1.74 13.33
C LYS A 100 12.87 0.88 12.09
N LYS A 101 13.41 -0.34 12.06
CA LYS A 101 13.18 -1.29 10.95
C LYS A 101 11.71 -1.74 10.91
N LYS A 102 11.12 -1.99 12.08
CA LYS A 102 9.70 -2.34 12.21
C LYS A 102 8.77 -1.23 11.69
N LEU A 103 9.07 0.03 12.02
CA LEU A 103 8.32 1.19 11.53
C LEU A 103 8.45 1.38 10.02
N LEU A 104 9.66 1.19 9.47
CA LEU A 104 9.86 1.26 8.01
C LEU A 104 9.07 0.18 7.27
N ILE A 105 9.05 -1.05 7.80
CA ILE A 105 8.24 -2.13 7.22
C ILE A 105 6.76 -1.80 7.31
N ALA A 106 6.27 -1.35 8.48
CA ALA A 106 4.87 -0.97 8.67
C ALA A 106 4.43 0.16 7.70
N PHE A 107 5.30 1.13 7.44
CA PHE A 107 5.00 2.21 6.49
C PHE A 107 4.87 1.72 5.03
N GLY A 108 5.63 0.68 4.66
CA GLY A 108 5.63 0.10 3.31
C GLY A 108 4.60 -1.03 3.10
N VAL A 109 3.71 -1.29 4.05
CA VAL A 109 2.70 -2.35 3.92
C VAL A 109 1.63 -1.94 2.91
N THR A 110 1.51 -2.74 1.85
CA THR A 110 0.39 -2.70 0.90
C THR A 110 -0.41 -4.00 0.97
N ASP A 111 -1.61 -4.02 0.38
CA ASP A 111 -2.47 -5.22 0.33
C ASP A 111 -1.74 -6.39 -0.35
N GLU A 112 -1.01 -6.10 -1.43
CA GLU A 112 -0.28 -7.06 -2.23
C GLU A 112 0.99 -7.56 -1.51
N ASN A 113 1.79 -6.65 -0.95
CA ASN A 113 3.01 -7.01 -0.22
C ASN A 113 2.69 -7.81 1.04
N TYR A 114 1.61 -7.44 1.75
CA TYR A 114 1.13 -8.19 2.90
C TYR A 114 0.69 -9.61 2.51
N ALA A 115 -0.10 -9.75 1.45
CA ALA A 115 -0.57 -11.05 0.98
C ALA A 115 0.61 -11.98 0.64
N VAL A 116 1.61 -11.47 -0.08
CA VAL A 116 2.83 -12.23 -0.39
C VAL A 116 3.63 -12.56 0.87
N ALA A 117 3.87 -11.59 1.74
CA ALA A 117 4.61 -11.81 2.99
C ALA A 117 3.93 -12.83 3.91
N MET A 118 2.59 -12.87 3.92
CA MET A 118 1.82 -13.83 4.71
C MET A 118 1.88 -15.25 4.16
N GLN A 119 1.95 -15.42 2.85
CA GLN A 119 2.08 -16.74 2.21
C GLN A 119 3.46 -17.39 2.42
N GLN A 120 4.50 -16.60 2.71
CA GLN A 120 5.84 -17.14 2.95
C GLN A 120 5.88 -18.04 4.20
N GLN A 121 6.27 -19.30 4.04
CA GLN A 121 6.41 -20.25 5.16
C GLN A 121 7.73 -20.08 5.93
N LYS A 122 8.69 -19.36 5.34
CA LYS A 122 10.02 -19.11 5.91
C LYS A 122 10.01 -17.84 6.78
N PRO A 123 10.92 -17.73 7.77
CA PRO A 123 11.08 -16.50 8.52
C PRO A 123 11.47 -15.35 7.57
N LEU A 124 10.74 -14.23 7.68
CA LEU A 124 11.01 -13.03 6.91
C LEU A 124 12.31 -12.38 7.39
N THR A 125 13.13 -11.92 6.45
CA THR A 125 14.36 -11.18 6.75
C THR A 125 14.19 -9.72 6.35
N PHE A 126 14.97 -8.80 6.92
CA PHE A 126 14.89 -7.38 6.57
C PHE A 126 15.16 -7.08 5.08
N PRO A 127 16.10 -7.77 4.39
CA PRO A 127 16.32 -7.53 2.97
C PRO A 127 15.29 -8.21 2.04
N TYR A 128 14.33 -8.99 2.56
CA TYR A 128 13.22 -9.53 1.77
C TYR A 128 12.08 -8.51 1.73
#